data_AF-A0A6J2P6Z7-F1
#
_entry.id   AF-A0A6J2P6Z7-F1
#
_cell.length_a   1.000
_cell.length_b   1.000
_cell.length_c   1.000
_cell.angle_alpha   90.00
_cell.angle_beta   90.00
_cell.angle_gamma   90.00
#
_symmetry.space_group_name_H-M   'P 1'
#
loop_
_entity.id
_entity.type
_entity.pdbx_description
1 polymer ?
#
loop_
_entity_poly.entity_id
_entity_poly.type
_entity_poly.pdbx_seq_one_letter_code
_entity_poly.pdbx_strand_id
1 'polypeptide(L)'
;MVGSGRSNVMRKIKMPPAMEEYLESFGRVHEGTNPTRKMIENARSKVSRVKAFLMYMGNKHPRLSDWMFLNNAGKLKMWCDKLLKTMKVTTVEFYLKNNLQFLTFMQQTPPRSSRLTKANMVGVVRDMKVALKSLKRLVVVHQMAVKRTKYSELPGGDAIASFVDGATLKIPQLLDELEEEYTTNLRFRLYGFMCGYWSCVFGHRPGVYSNMTDTEFRQALASGGEQGYLIHVKEHNTNKSFGEAQLFLTDVEFG
;
A
#
# COMPACT_ATOMS: atom_id res chain seq x y z
N MET A 1 -6.43 -10.53 11.25
CA MET A 1 -6.89 -11.18 10.00
C MET A 1 -6.10 -10.62 8.82
N VAL A 2 -5.27 -11.45 8.18
CA VAL A 2 -4.53 -11.04 6.97
C VAL A 2 -5.52 -11.02 5.80
N GLY A 3 -5.73 -9.85 5.21
CA GLY A 3 -6.65 -9.68 4.09
C GLY A 3 -6.30 -10.63 2.93
N SER A 4 -7.11 -11.66 2.74
CA SER A 4 -7.08 -12.55 1.58
C SER A 4 -7.60 -11.79 0.35
N GLY A 5 -6.82 -10.82 -0.11
CA GLY A 5 -7.10 -10.08 -1.34
C GLY A 5 -6.72 -10.90 -2.56
N ARG A 6 -7.39 -10.67 -3.70
CA ARG A 6 -7.06 -11.22 -5.04
C ARG A 6 -5.56 -11.15 -5.40
N SER A 7 -4.80 -10.27 -4.75
CA SER A 7 -3.33 -10.27 -4.67
C SER A 7 -2.73 -11.68 -4.50
N ASN A 8 -3.26 -12.49 -3.58
CA ASN A 8 -2.70 -13.80 -3.26
C ASN A 8 -2.92 -14.84 -4.36
N VAL A 9 -4.02 -14.73 -5.12
CA VAL A 9 -4.30 -15.60 -6.27
C VAL A 9 -3.41 -15.23 -7.46
N MET A 10 -3.20 -13.93 -7.72
CA MET A 10 -2.33 -13.48 -8.81
C MET A 10 -0.85 -13.81 -8.60
N ARG A 11 -0.41 -13.96 -7.35
CA ARG A 11 0.97 -14.40 -7.02
C ARG A 11 1.26 -15.83 -7.50
N LYS A 12 0.24 -16.64 -7.76
CA LYS A 12 0.38 -18.02 -8.27
C LYS A 12 0.50 -18.11 -9.79
N ILE A 13 0.34 -16.99 -10.51
CA ILE A 13 0.50 -16.97 -11.97
C ILE A 13 1.96 -17.26 -12.31
N LYS A 14 2.19 -18.33 -13.08
CA LYS A 14 3.50 -18.68 -13.63
C LYS A 14 3.53 -18.39 -15.13
N MET A 15 4.56 -17.68 -15.56
CA MET A 15 4.88 -17.40 -16.96
C MET A 15 5.99 -18.37 -17.44
N PRO A 16 6.24 -18.49 -18.75
CA PRO A 16 7.40 -19.22 -19.25
C PRO A 16 8.72 -18.73 -18.60
N PRO A 17 9.72 -19.60 -18.40
CA PRO A 17 10.93 -19.26 -17.62
C PRO A 17 11.65 -17.98 -18.06
N ALA A 18 11.84 -17.79 -19.37
CA ALA A 18 12.50 -16.59 -19.91
C ALA A 18 11.71 -15.29 -19.62
N MET A 19 10.38 -15.37 -19.50
CA MET A 19 9.55 -14.22 -19.11
C MET A 19 9.60 -13.97 -17.60
N GLU A 20 9.69 -15.04 -16.79
CA GLU A 20 9.84 -14.93 -15.34
C GLU A 20 11.14 -14.22 -14.97
N GLU A 21 12.27 -14.63 -15.56
CA GLU A 21 13.58 -13.99 -15.35
C GLU A 21 13.53 -12.48 -15.69
N TYR A 22 12.85 -12.15 -16.79
CA TYR A 22 12.67 -10.75 -17.20
C TYR A 22 11.77 -9.96 -16.23
N LEU A 23 10.70 -10.57 -15.72
CA LEU A 23 9.80 -9.97 -14.75
C LEU A 23 10.46 -9.81 -13.37
N GLU A 24 11.36 -10.72 -12.98
CA GLU A 24 12.18 -10.57 -11.79
C GLU A 24 13.11 -9.37 -11.90
N SER A 25 13.73 -9.17 -13.07
CA SER A 25 14.55 -7.99 -13.35
C SER A 25 13.75 -6.69 -13.21
N PHE A 26 12.53 -6.64 -13.77
CA PHE A 26 11.60 -5.54 -13.56
C PHE A 26 11.23 -5.34 -12.08
N GLY A 27 11.06 -6.43 -11.34
CA GLY A 27 10.81 -6.44 -9.90
C GLY A 27 11.94 -5.78 -9.12
N ARG A 28 13.19 -6.22 -9.33
CA ARG A 28 14.39 -5.70 -8.65
C ARG A 28 14.57 -4.20 -8.83
N VAL A 29 14.32 -3.69 -10.03
CA VAL A 29 14.35 -2.23 -10.31
C VAL A 29 13.35 -1.46 -9.44
N HIS A 30 12.20 -2.06 -9.14
CA HIS A 30 11.17 -1.44 -8.32
C HIS A 30 11.32 -1.66 -6.82
N GLU A 31 12.11 -2.65 -6.41
CA GLU A 31 12.57 -2.78 -5.03
C GLU A 31 13.54 -1.65 -4.69
N GLY A 32 14.47 -1.34 -5.59
CA GLY A 32 15.52 -0.36 -5.37
C GLY A 32 16.74 -0.99 -4.67
N THR A 33 17.74 -0.17 -4.35
CA THR A 33 19.05 -0.64 -3.87
C THR A 33 19.09 -0.94 -2.37
N ASN A 34 18.23 -0.31 -1.57
CA ASN A 34 18.10 -0.56 -0.14
C ASN A 34 16.60 -0.68 0.24
N PRO A 35 15.93 -1.78 -0.15
CA PRO A 35 14.49 -1.91 0.01
C PRO A 35 14.10 -2.30 1.44
N THR A 36 13.04 -1.68 1.97
CA THR A 36 12.35 -2.21 3.15
C THR A 36 11.54 -3.45 2.78
N ARG A 37 11.17 -4.28 3.77
CA ARG A 37 10.27 -5.43 3.56
C ARG A 37 8.99 -5.02 2.81
N LYS A 38 8.45 -3.84 3.13
CA LYS A 38 7.24 -3.33 2.48
C LYS A 38 7.46 -2.99 1.01
N MET A 39 8.63 -2.45 0.66
CA MET A 39 9.00 -2.16 -0.73
C MET A 39 9.11 -3.46 -1.56
N ILE A 40 9.71 -4.50 -0.99
CA ILE A 40 9.78 -5.84 -1.60
C ILE A 40 8.38 -6.40 -1.86
N GLU A 41 7.48 -6.35 -0.87
CA GLU A 41 6.09 -6.79 -1.03
C GLU A 41 5.34 -6.01 -2.11
N ASN A 42 5.56 -4.70 -2.17
CA ASN A 42 4.94 -3.82 -3.17
C ASN A 42 5.44 -4.13 -4.58
N ALA A 43 6.75 -4.38 -4.75
CA ALA A 43 7.35 -4.80 -6.01
C ALA A 43 6.79 -6.16 -6.48
N ARG A 44 6.74 -7.17 -5.59
CA ARG A 44 6.11 -8.48 -5.88
C ARG A 44 4.65 -8.33 -6.31
N SER A 45 3.91 -7.47 -5.62
CA SER A 45 2.50 -7.21 -5.94
C SER A 45 2.36 -6.49 -7.29
N LYS A 46 3.30 -5.61 -7.65
CA LYS A 46 3.36 -4.98 -8.97
C LYS A 46 3.64 -5.99 -10.08
N VAL A 47 4.66 -6.84 -9.92
CA VAL A 47 4.97 -7.95 -10.83
C VAL A 47 3.75 -8.85 -11.02
N SER A 48 3.03 -9.19 -9.95
CA SER A 48 1.82 -10.03 -10.04
C SER A 48 0.72 -9.41 -10.91
N ARG A 49 0.53 -8.09 -10.86
CA ARG A 49 -0.45 -7.39 -11.72
C ARG A 49 -0.01 -7.36 -13.18
N VAL A 50 1.29 -7.19 -13.41
CA VAL A 50 1.89 -7.29 -14.75
C VAL A 50 1.72 -8.70 -15.31
N LYS A 51 1.96 -9.75 -14.51
CA LYS A 51 1.70 -11.14 -14.93
C LYS A 51 0.25 -11.36 -15.35
N ALA A 52 -0.72 -10.84 -14.61
CA ALA A 52 -2.12 -10.92 -14.98
C ALA A 52 -2.41 -10.24 -16.33
N PHE A 53 -1.80 -9.09 -16.59
CA PHE A 53 -1.86 -8.41 -17.88
C PHE A 53 -1.22 -9.22 -19.01
N LEU A 54 -0.01 -9.75 -18.81
CA LEU A 54 0.70 -10.54 -19.80
C LEU A 54 -0.03 -11.85 -20.12
N MET A 55 -0.54 -12.55 -19.10
CA MET A 55 -1.37 -13.73 -19.28
C MET A 55 -2.61 -13.42 -20.12
N TYR A 56 -3.27 -12.29 -19.85
CA TYR A 56 -4.41 -11.86 -20.64
C TYR A 56 -4.01 -11.58 -22.10
N MET A 57 -3.01 -10.71 -22.31
CA MET A 57 -2.54 -10.30 -23.63
C MET A 57 -1.95 -11.47 -24.44
N GLY A 58 -1.32 -12.43 -23.79
CA GLY A 58 -0.74 -13.63 -24.40
C GLY A 58 -1.74 -14.76 -24.64
N ASN A 59 -2.94 -14.72 -24.04
CA ASN A 59 -3.92 -15.80 -24.18
C ASN A 59 -4.24 -16.11 -25.65
N LYS A 60 -4.12 -17.38 -26.06
CA LYS A 60 -4.29 -17.85 -27.45
C LYS A 60 -3.28 -17.27 -28.47
N HIS A 61 -2.19 -16.65 -28.03
CA HIS A 61 -1.11 -16.26 -28.94
C HIS A 61 -0.16 -17.45 -29.19
N PRO A 62 0.25 -17.72 -30.44
CA PRO A 62 1.00 -18.92 -30.79
C PRO A 62 2.39 -18.99 -30.13
N ARG A 63 3.05 -17.84 -29.96
CA ARG A 63 4.40 -17.75 -29.39
C ARG A 63 4.50 -16.62 -28.38
N LEU A 64 4.80 -16.91 -27.12
CA LEU A 64 4.95 -15.86 -26.09
C LEU A 64 6.38 -15.30 -26.01
N SER A 65 7.37 -16.07 -26.47
CA SER A 65 8.78 -15.71 -26.34
C SER A 65 9.21 -14.51 -27.19
N ASP A 66 8.47 -14.18 -28.26
CA ASP A 66 8.76 -13.03 -29.13
C ASP A 66 8.11 -11.71 -28.67
N TRP A 67 7.22 -11.77 -27.66
CA TRP A 67 6.48 -10.64 -27.10
C TRP A 67 5.54 -9.91 -28.06
N MET A 68 5.36 -10.38 -29.30
CA MET A 68 4.55 -9.70 -30.33
C MET A 68 3.09 -9.53 -29.92
N PHE A 69 2.59 -10.41 -29.06
CA PHE A 69 1.23 -10.37 -28.48
C PHE A 69 0.90 -9.06 -27.75
N LEU A 70 1.91 -8.28 -27.33
CA LEU A 70 1.71 -6.97 -26.72
C LEU A 70 1.24 -5.91 -27.71
N ASN A 71 1.60 -6.03 -28.99
CA ASN A 71 1.19 -5.11 -30.05
C ASN A 71 -0.22 -5.45 -30.56
N ASN A 72 -1.20 -5.39 -29.66
CA ASN A 72 -2.60 -5.68 -29.96
C ASN A 72 -3.52 -4.69 -29.22
N ALA A 73 -3.82 -3.56 -29.89
CA ALA A 73 -4.65 -2.50 -29.34
C ALA A 73 -6.08 -2.97 -28.99
N GLY A 74 -6.66 -3.84 -29.82
CA GLY A 74 -7.99 -4.41 -29.56
C GLY A 74 -8.03 -5.21 -28.26
N LYS A 75 -7.02 -6.06 -28.03
CA LYS A 75 -6.90 -6.85 -26.81
C LYS A 75 -6.58 -6.00 -25.58
N LEU A 76 -5.80 -4.93 -25.74
CA LEU A 76 -5.57 -3.94 -24.67
C LEU A 76 -6.89 -3.27 -24.25
N LYS A 77 -7.75 -2.89 -25.22
CA LYS A 77 -9.08 -2.35 -24.91
C LYS A 77 -9.92 -3.36 -24.15
N MET A 78 -9.98 -4.61 -24.61
CA MET A 78 -10.72 -5.68 -23.92
C MET A 78 -10.19 -5.96 -22.50
N TRP A 79 -8.88 -5.83 -22.28
CA TRP A 79 -8.29 -5.91 -20.94
C TRP A 79 -8.83 -4.81 -20.02
N CYS A 80 -8.87 -3.56 -20.49
CA CYS A 80 -9.43 -2.44 -19.73
C CYS A 80 -10.90 -2.66 -19.39
N ASP A 81 -11.70 -3.10 -20.37
CA ASP A 81 -13.13 -3.39 -20.18
C ASP A 81 -13.34 -4.51 -19.16
N LYS A 82 -12.54 -5.57 -19.22
CA LYS A 82 -12.58 -6.67 -18.25
C LYS A 82 -12.29 -6.19 -16.82
N LEU A 83 -11.29 -5.34 -16.64
CA LEU A 83 -10.95 -4.80 -15.33
C LEU A 83 -12.07 -3.90 -14.79
N LEU A 84 -12.65 -3.04 -15.62
CA LEU A 84 -13.76 -2.16 -15.22
C LEU A 84 -15.02 -2.95 -14.80
N LYS A 85 -15.29 -4.08 -15.44
CA LYS A 85 -16.42 -4.96 -15.08
C LYS A 85 -16.23 -5.69 -13.75
N THR A 86 -14.99 -5.84 -13.27
CA THR A 86 -14.68 -6.74 -12.15
C THR A 86 -14.09 -6.04 -10.92
N MET A 87 -13.74 -4.75 -11.03
CA MET A 87 -13.03 -3.99 -10.00
C MET A 87 -13.47 -2.52 -9.95
N LYS A 88 -13.25 -1.88 -8.79
CA LYS A 88 -13.44 -0.43 -8.63
C LYS A 88 -12.45 0.34 -9.52
N VAL A 89 -12.88 1.48 -10.07
CA VAL A 89 -12.10 2.25 -11.05
C VAL A 89 -10.71 2.67 -10.55
N THR A 90 -10.55 3.01 -9.27
CA THR A 90 -9.24 3.33 -8.67
C THR A 90 -8.30 2.13 -8.64
N THR A 91 -8.86 0.92 -8.47
CA THR A 91 -8.09 -0.32 -8.58
C THR A 91 -7.68 -0.57 -10.02
N VAL A 92 -8.58 -0.36 -10.98
CA VAL A 92 -8.26 -0.46 -12.42
C VAL A 92 -7.14 0.49 -12.80
N GLU A 93 -7.23 1.76 -12.39
CA GLU A 93 -6.19 2.77 -12.61
C GLU A 93 -4.83 2.29 -12.06
N PHE A 94 -4.82 1.69 -10.87
CA PHE A 94 -3.60 1.15 -10.27
C PHE A 94 -2.98 0.02 -11.11
N TYR A 95 -3.79 -0.91 -11.64
CA TYR A 95 -3.32 -1.97 -12.52
C TYR A 95 -2.75 -1.40 -13.82
N LEU A 96 -3.46 -0.48 -14.47
CA LEU A 96 -2.99 0.11 -15.71
C LEU A 96 -1.71 0.94 -15.52
N LYS A 97 -1.55 1.64 -14.39
CA LYS A 97 -0.29 2.32 -14.04
C LYS A 97 0.87 1.33 -13.89
N ASN A 98 0.65 0.18 -13.24
CA ASN A 98 1.68 -0.86 -13.13
C ASN A 98 2.03 -1.48 -14.49
N ASN A 99 1.03 -1.71 -15.34
CA ASN A 99 1.26 -2.19 -16.71
C ASN A 99 2.05 -1.16 -17.53
N LEU A 100 1.72 0.14 -17.43
CA LEU A 100 2.45 1.21 -18.09
C LEU A 100 3.91 1.30 -17.63
N GLN A 101 4.16 1.17 -16.32
CA GLN A 101 5.52 1.12 -15.77
C GLN A 101 6.32 -0.04 -16.34
N PHE A 102 5.72 -1.23 -16.45
CA PHE A 102 6.34 -2.38 -17.11
C PHE A 102 6.62 -2.14 -18.59
N LEU A 103 5.65 -1.62 -19.35
CA LEU A 103 5.84 -1.32 -20.77
C LEU A 103 6.92 -0.26 -21.00
N THR A 104 7.03 0.72 -20.10
CA THR A 104 8.08 1.76 -20.16
C THR A 104 9.45 1.17 -19.85
N PHE A 105 9.55 0.30 -18.84
CA PHE A 105 10.77 -0.47 -18.58
C PHE A 105 11.16 -1.32 -19.80
N MET A 106 10.21 -2.04 -20.38
CA MET A 106 10.42 -2.86 -21.56
C MET A 106 10.88 -2.06 -22.79
N GLN A 107 10.39 -0.84 -22.93
CA GLN A 107 10.83 0.07 -23.99
C GLN A 107 12.31 0.47 -23.84
N GLN A 108 12.79 0.62 -22.60
CA GLN A 108 14.17 1.02 -22.30
C GLN A 108 15.13 -0.16 -22.31
N THR A 109 14.67 -1.33 -21.84
CA THR A 109 15.48 -2.55 -21.73
C THR A 109 14.75 -3.74 -22.36
N PRO A 110 14.60 -3.81 -23.70
CA PRO A 110 13.82 -4.87 -24.34
C PRO A 110 14.39 -6.27 -24.03
N PRO A 111 13.53 -7.30 -23.84
CA PRO A 111 13.99 -8.68 -23.75
C PRO A 111 14.76 -9.07 -25.01
N ARG A 112 15.85 -9.84 -24.86
CA ARG A 112 16.69 -10.31 -25.98
C ARG A 112 15.89 -11.06 -27.05
N SER A 113 14.86 -11.79 -26.63
CA SER A 113 13.99 -12.57 -27.52
C SER A 113 12.89 -11.75 -28.19
N SER A 114 12.71 -10.48 -27.81
CA SER A 114 11.63 -9.64 -28.32
C SER A 114 11.79 -9.36 -29.81
N ARG A 115 10.68 -9.44 -30.54
CA ARG A 115 10.57 -9.05 -31.95
C ARG A 115 9.77 -7.76 -32.15
N LEU A 116 9.36 -7.10 -31.06
CA LEU A 116 8.69 -5.80 -31.12
C LEU A 116 9.66 -4.74 -31.62
N THR A 117 9.28 -4.02 -32.67
CA THR A 117 10.05 -2.87 -33.13
C THR A 117 9.94 -1.70 -32.14
N LYS A 118 10.87 -0.74 -32.22
CA LYS A 118 10.77 0.52 -31.45
C LYS A 118 9.43 1.23 -31.70
N ALA A 119 8.96 1.24 -32.96
CA ALA A 119 7.67 1.81 -33.34
C ALA A 119 6.49 1.07 -32.68
N ASN A 120 6.51 -0.27 -32.64
CA ASN A 120 5.49 -1.04 -31.93
C ASN A 120 5.48 -0.71 -30.44
N MET A 121 6.64 -0.66 -29.79
CA MET A 121 6.72 -0.30 -28.36
C MET A 121 6.18 1.09 -28.07
N VAL A 122 6.51 2.09 -28.91
CA VAL A 122 5.95 3.45 -28.80
C VAL A 122 4.42 3.42 -28.93
N GLY A 123 3.88 2.63 -29.87
CA GLY A 123 2.44 2.43 -30.04
C GLY A 123 1.77 1.84 -28.80
N VAL A 124 2.27 0.71 -28.30
CA VAL A 124 1.69 0.03 -27.12
C VAL A 124 1.71 0.91 -25.87
N VAL A 125 2.82 1.64 -25.63
CA VAL A 125 2.92 2.60 -24.52
C VAL A 125 1.92 3.74 -24.68
N ARG A 126 1.74 4.26 -25.90
CA ARG A 126 0.77 5.32 -26.20
C ARG A 126 -0.66 4.85 -25.93
N ASP A 127 -1.02 3.65 -26.39
CA ASP A 127 -2.37 3.08 -26.20
C ASP A 127 -2.68 2.90 -24.71
N MET A 128 -1.71 2.42 -23.91
CA MET A 128 -1.86 2.31 -22.45
C MET A 128 -2.05 3.69 -21.78
N LYS A 129 -1.31 4.71 -22.24
CA LYS A 129 -1.48 6.10 -21.75
C LYS A 129 -2.86 6.66 -22.10
N VAL A 130 -3.37 6.39 -23.30
CA VAL A 130 -4.73 6.79 -23.72
C VAL A 130 -5.77 6.10 -22.85
N ALA A 131 -5.64 4.79 -22.61
CA ALA A 131 -6.52 4.06 -21.71
C ALA A 131 -6.53 4.69 -20.30
N LEU A 132 -5.37 4.98 -19.71
CA LEU A 132 -5.27 5.70 -18.44
C LEU A 132 -5.93 7.08 -18.47
N LYS A 133 -5.73 7.85 -19.55
CA LYS A 133 -6.35 9.18 -19.70
C LYS A 133 -7.88 9.07 -19.71
N SER A 134 -8.43 8.06 -20.38
CA SER A 134 -9.88 7.83 -20.45
C SER A 134 -10.51 7.53 -19.08
N LEU A 135 -9.74 6.90 -18.17
CA LEU A 135 -10.22 6.59 -16.81
C LEU A 135 -10.26 7.80 -15.87
N LYS A 136 -9.51 8.88 -16.16
CA LYS A 136 -9.32 10.00 -15.22
C LYS A 136 -10.64 10.56 -14.70
N ARG A 137 -11.61 10.80 -15.58
CA ARG A 137 -12.93 11.33 -15.18
C ARG A 137 -13.64 10.39 -14.20
N LEU A 138 -13.67 9.09 -14.51
CA LEU A 138 -14.32 8.08 -13.67
C LEU A 138 -13.61 7.96 -12.31
N VAL A 139 -12.28 8.02 -12.28
CA VAL A 139 -11.48 8.01 -11.04
C VAL A 139 -11.84 9.19 -10.15
N VAL A 140 -11.87 10.41 -10.71
CA VAL A 140 -12.20 11.62 -9.94
C VAL A 140 -13.60 11.54 -9.36
N VAL A 141 -14.60 11.17 -10.16
CA VAL A 141 -15.98 11.02 -9.67
C VAL A 141 -16.07 10.00 -8.55
N HIS A 142 -15.42 8.85 -8.70
CA HIS A 142 -15.40 7.82 -7.65
C HIS A 142 -14.69 8.31 -6.38
N GLN A 143 -13.55 8.99 -6.50
CA GLN A 143 -12.83 9.56 -5.36
C GLN A 143 -13.67 10.60 -4.62
N MET A 144 -14.40 11.47 -5.34
CA MET A 144 -15.30 12.44 -4.71
C MET A 144 -16.47 11.77 -4.00
N ALA A 145 -17.06 10.72 -4.59
CA ALA A 145 -18.10 9.95 -3.93
C ALA A 145 -17.60 9.29 -2.64
N VAL A 146 -16.45 8.61 -2.69
CA VAL A 146 -15.81 8.01 -1.52
C VAL A 146 -15.46 9.06 -0.46
N LYS A 147 -14.96 10.23 -0.89
CA LYS A 147 -14.68 11.34 0.03
C LYS A 147 -15.96 11.77 0.74
N ARG A 148 -17.05 12.03 0.03
CA ARG A 148 -18.33 12.42 0.65
C ARG A 148 -18.82 11.42 1.68
N THR A 149 -18.81 10.12 1.36
CA THR A 149 -19.19 9.07 2.31
C THR A 149 -18.30 9.07 3.56
N LYS A 150 -16.98 9.16 3.38
CA LYS A 150 -16.06 9.23 4.51
C LYS A 150 -16.31 10.45 5.39
N TYR A 151 -16.62 11.60 4.80
CA TYR A 151 -16.91 12.82 5.55
C TYR A 151 -18.24 12.73 6.30
N SER A 152 -19.27 12.08 5.73
CA SER A 152 -20.55 11.88 6.44
C SER A 152 -20.43 10.90 7.61
N GLU A 153 -19.41 10.04 7.60
CA GLU A 153 -19.12 9.08 8.67
C GLU A 153 -18.12 9.63 9.72
N LEU A 154 -17.64 10.87 9.57
CA LEU A 154 -16.72 11.45 10.54
C LEU A 154 -17.44 11.73 11.87
N PRO A 155 -16.84 11.37 13.01
CA PRO A 155 -17.38 11.78 14.30
C PRO A 155 -17.35 13.31 14.42
N GLY A 156 -18.39 13.87 15.03
CA GLY A 156 -18.45 15.29 15.38
C GLY A 156 -17.47 15.64 16.50
N GLY A 157 -17.22 16.94 16.70
CA GLY A 157 -16.31 17.44 17.73
C GLY A 157 -16.66 16.93 19.13
N ASP A 158 -17.95 16.98 19.50
CA ASP A 158 -18.42 16.52 20.82
C ASP A 158 -18.18 15.02 21.05
N ALA A 159 -18.33 14.22 19.99
CA ALA A 159 -18.05 12.78 20.05
C ALA A 159 -16.55 12.49 20.20
N ILE A 160 -15.70 13.29 19.54
CA ILE A 160 -14.24 13.20 19.70
C ILE A 160 -13.84 13.62 21.12
N ALA A 161 -14.36 14.74 21.62
CA ALA A 161 -14.09 15.21 22.99
C ALA A 161 -14.53 14.17 24.03
N SER A 162 -15.76 13.66 23.92
CA SER A 162 -16.27 12.60 24.80
C SER A 162 -15.44 11.32 24.74
N PHE A 163 -14.93 10.96 23.56
CA PHE A 163 -14.03 9.81 23.42
C PHE A 163 -12.68 10.07 24.11
N VAL A 164 -12.10 11.26 23.96
CA VAL A 164 -10.83 11.64 24.61
C VAL A 164 -10.96 11.59 26.13
N ASP A 165 -12.01 12.21 26.69
CA ASP A 165 -12.28 12.20 28.14
C ASP A 165 -12.53 10.77 28.66
N GLY A 166 -13.26 9.95 27.89
CA GLY A 166 -13.46 8.55 28.23
C GLY A 166 -12.17 7.74 28.16
N ALA A 167 -11.30 8.02 27.20
CA ALA A 167 -10.03 7.32 27.02
C ALA A 167 -9.04 7.62 28.16
N THR A 168 -8.98 8.86 28.65
CA THR A 168 -8.10 9.23 29.78
C THR A 168 -8.47 8.49 31.07
N LEU A 169 -9.74 8.07 31.21
CA LEU A 169 -10.19 7.24 32.33
C LEU A 169 -9.98 5.75 32.04
N LYS A 170 -10.27 5.30 30.81
CA LYS A 170 -10.29 3.86 30.49
C LYS A 170 -8.90 3.26 30.26
N ILE A 171 -7.93 4.06 29.80
CA ILE A 171 -6.55 3.59 29.58
C ILE A 171 -5.90 3.11 30.90
N PRO A 172 -5.87 3.92 31.99
CA PRO A 172 -5.34 3.46 33.28
C PRO A 172 -6.05 2.20 33.80
N GLN A 173 -7.38 2.18 33.76
CA GLN A 173 -8.15 1.00 34.19
C GLN A 173 -7.77 -0.28 33.41
N LEU A 174 -7.57 -0.16 32.10
CA LEU A 174 -7.17 -1.31 31.28
C LEU A 174 -5.72 -1.74 31.52
N LEU A 175 -4.85 -0.84 31.97
CA LEU A 175 -3.49 -1.17 32.41
C LEU A 175 -3.56 -1.95 33.73
N ASP A 176 -4.32 -1.47 34.72
CA ASP A 176 -4.55 -2.16 35.99
C ASP A 176 -5.14 -3.56 35.76
N GLU A 177 -6.20 -3.66 34.94
CA GLU A 177 -6.84 -4.95 34.57
C GLU A 177 -5.84 -5.91 33.89
N LEU A 178 -4.91 -5.39 33.08
CA LEU A 178 -3.88 -6.20 32.41
C LEU A 178 -2.75 -6.63 33.34
N GLU A 179 -2.43 -5.83 34.35
CA GLU A 179 -1.45 -6.15 35.38
C GLU A 179 -1.97 -7.28 36.28
N GLU A 180 -3.27 -7.24 36.63
CA GLU A 180 -3.93 -8.30 37.39
C GLU A 180 -4.11 -9.59 36.58
N GLU A 181 -4.62 -9.50 35.34
CA GLU A 181 -4.85 -10.65 34.48
C GLU A 181 -4.57 -10.34 33.00
N TYR A 182 -3.48 -10.91 32.47
CA TYR A 182 -3.19 -10.79 31.06
C TYR A 182 -4.17 -11.59 30.19
N THR A 183 -4.97 -10.88 29.37
CA THR A 183 -5.73 -11.49 28.27
C THR A 183 -5.49 -10.78 26.95
N THR A 184 -5.59 -11.54 25.85
CA THR A 184 -5.45 -10.98 24.49
C THR A 184 -6.56 -9.95 24.18
N ASN A 185 -7.75 -10.11 24.76
CA ASN A 185 -8.85 -9.18 24.54
C ASN A 185 -8.58 -7.83 25.20
N LEU A 186 -8.15 -7.84 26.47
CA LEU A 186 -7.78 -6.64 27.21
C LEU A 186 -6.64 -5.90 26.51
N ARG A 187 -5.61 -6.62 26.06
CA ARG A 187 -4.51 -6.03 25.28
C ARG A 187 -5.00 -5.31 24.03
N PHE A 188 -5.91 -5.91 23.26
CA PHE A 188 -6.45 -5.26 22.05
C PHE A 188 -7.35 -4.06 22.37
N ARG A 189 -8.10 -4.11 23.48
CA ARG A 189 -8.91 -2.97 23.95
C ARG A 189 -8.02 -1.80 24.34
N LEU A 190 -7.00 -2.05 25.18
CA LEU A 190 -6.02 -1.04 25.57
C LEU A 190 -5.36 -0.43 24.33
N TYR A 191 -4.87 -1.27 23.43
CA TYR A 191 -4.24 -0.81 22.18
C TYR A 191 -5.19 0.06 21.34
N GLY A 192 -6.46 -0.31 21.26
CA GLY A 192 -7.49 0.46 20.57
C GLY A 192 -7.72 1.85 21.18
N PHE A 193 -7.86 1.93 22.51
CA PHE A 193 -8.03 3.19 23.22
C PHE A 193 -6.78 4.08 23.09
N MET A 194 -5.58 3.55 23.32
CA MET A 194 -4.34 4.32 23.16
C MET A 194 -4.18 4.84 21.73
N CYS A 195 -4.36 4.00 20.71
CA CYS A 195 -4.27 4.45 19.31
C CYS A 195 -5.31 5.50 18.97
N GLY A 196 -6.56 5.35 19.44
CA GLY A 196 -7.62 6.32 19.22
C GLY A 196 -7.30 7.66 19.89
N TYR A 197 -6.90 7.62 21.16
CA TYR A 197 -6.55 8.80 21.95
C TYR A 197 -5.36 9.54 21.33
N TRP A 198 -4.27 8.85 21.05
CA TRP A 198 -3.09 9.44 20.39
C TRP A 198 -3.41 9.96 18.98
N SER A 199 -4.34 9.34 18.25
CA SER A 199 -4.76 9.85 16.95
C SER A 199 -5.51 11.18 17.08
N CYS A 200 -6.29 11.35 18.15
CA CYS A 200 -7.01 12.59 18.42
C CYS A 200 -6.08 13.71 18.90
N VAL A 201 -5.10 13.37 19.75
CA VAL A 201 -4.18 14.35 20.36
C VAL A 201 -3.04 14.73 19.42
N PHE A 202 -2.37 13.74 18.79
CA PHE A 202 -1.16 13.98 17.99
C PHE A 202 -1.40 13.96 16.48
N GLY A 203 -2.54 13.42 16.01
CA GLY A 203 -2.85 13.34 14.58
C GLY A 203 -1.95 12.38 13.79
N HIS A 204 -1.17 11.52 14.46
CA HIS A 204 -0.30 10.55 13.79
C HIS A 204 -1.11 9.42 13.15
N ARG A 205 -0.52 8.79 12.14
CA ARG A 205 -1.12 7.63 11.49
C ARG A 205 -0.97 6.39 12.38
N PRO A 206 -1.90 5.41 12.30
CA PRO A 206 -1.77 4.16 13.03
C PRO A 206 -0.44 3.42 12.85
N GLY A 207 0.18 3.58 11.68
CA GLY A 207 1.49 2.99 11.38
C GLY A 207 2.64 3.52 12.24
N VAL A 208 2.51 4.69 12.87
CA VAL A 208 3.49 5.21 13.84
C VAL A 208 3.38 4.38 15.12
N TYR A 209 2.18 4.26 15.69
CA TYR A 209 1.95 3.52 16.93
C TYR A 209 2.28 2.03 16.79
N SER A 210 1.97 1.41 15.64
CA SER A 210 2.25 -0.02 15.42
C SER A 210 3.73 -0.35 15.22
N ASN A 211 4.55 0.65 14.91
CA ASN A 211 5.96 0.47 14.60
C ASN A 211 6.89 0.95 15.72
N MET A 212 6.34 1.52 16.79
CA MET A 212 7.08 1.87 17.99
C MET A 212 7.76 0.63 18.57
N THR A 213 9.03 0.78 18.98
CA THR A 213 9.86 -0.33 19.48
C THR A 213 10.22 -0.16 20.96
N ASP A 214 10.53 -1.27 21.63
CA ASP A 214 11.02 -1.26 23.01
C ASP A 214 12.29 -0.42 23.18
N THR A 215 13.15 -0.37 22.16
CA THR A 215 14.36 0.47 22.18
C THR A 215 14.01 1.95 22.20
N GLU A 216 13.10 2.39 21.35
CA GLU A 216 12.63 3.79 21.32
C GLU A 216 11.93 4.16 22.64
N PHE A 217 11.14 3.23 23.19
CA PHE A 217 10.52 3.40 24.51
C PHE A 217 11.57 3.54 25.63
N ARG A 218 12.56 2.64 25.70
CA ARG A 218 13.63 2.70 26.72
C ARG A 218 14.50 3.95 26.58
N GLN A 219 14.72 4.44 25.36
CA GLN A 219 15.41 5.69 25.13
C GLN A 219 14.62 6.89 25.68
N ALA A 220 13.31 6.89 25.49
CA ALA A 220 12.44 7.88 26.11
C ALA A 220 12.48 7.80 27.64
N LEU A 221 12.42 6.59 28.22
CA LEU A 221 12.56 6.40 29.67
C LEU A 221 13.89 6.95 30.22
N ALA A 222 15.00 6.74 29.50
CA ALA A 222 16.32 7.20 29.92
C ALA A 222 16.52 8.73 29.79
N SER A 223 15.69 9.41 29.01
CA SER A 223 15.80 10.85 28.72
C SER A 223 14.63 11.68 29.24
N GLY A 224 13.56 11.04 29.67
CA GLY A 224 12.38 11.66 30.27
C GLY A 224 12.53 11.92 31.77
N GLY A 225 11.46 12.43 32.37
CA GLY A 225 11.38 12.76 33.80
C GLY A 225 10.09 13.52 34.09
N GLU A 226 10.10 14.41 35.10
CA GLU A 226 8.90 15.15 35.55
C GLU A 226 8.17 15.93 34.45
N GLN A 227 8.88 16.29 33.38
CA GLN A 227 8.31 17.02 32.24
C GLN A 227 7.63 16.11 31.21
N GLY A 228 7.67 14.78 31.39
CA GLY A 228 7.16 13.76 30.48
C GLY A 228 8.25 13.07 29.66
N TYR A 229 7.81 12.23 28.73
CA TYR A 229 8.66 11.35 27.92
C TYR A 229 8.41 11.60 26.44
N LEU A 230 9.49 11.73 25.67
CA LEU A 230 9.41 11.93 24.23
C LEU A 230 9.87 10.66 23.50
N ILE A 231 8.94 9.96 22.87
CA ILE A 231 9.23 8.79 22.05
C ILE A 231 9.47 9.22 20.62
N HIS A 232 10.61 8.80 20.08
CA HIS A 232 11.04 9.04 18.71
C HIS A 232 10.83 7.79 17.87
N VAL A 233 9.76 7.76 17.07
CA VAL A 233 9.43 6.62 16.20
C VAL A 233 10.06 6.80 14.83
N LYS A 234 11.06 5.97 14.53
CA LYS A 234 11.89 6.07 13.30
C LYS A 234 11.23 5.45 12.09
N GLU A 235 10.53 4.32 12.27
CA GLU A 235 9.96 3.56 11.16
C GLU A 235 8.50 3.95 10.89
N HIS A 236 8.27 4.85 9.92
CA HIS A 236 6.93 5.15 9.42
C HIS A 236 6.95 5.55 7.93
N ASN A 237 5.79 5.56 7.29
CA ASN A 237 5.64 5.71 5.83
C ASN A 237 6.31 6.95 5.21
N THR A 238 6.54 8.00 5.98
CA THR A 238 7.02 9.30 5.48
C THR A 238 8.33 9.73 6.13
N ASN A 239 9.01 8.82 6.83
CA ASN A 239 10.25 9.12 7.56
C ASN A 239 11.35 9.66 6.65
N LYS A 240 11.43 9.15 5.41
CA LYS A 240 12.36 9.64 4.38
C LYS A 240 12.21 11.14 4.10
N SER A 241 11.02 11.71 4.30
CA SER A 241 10.73 13.11 3.98
C SER A 241 10.62 14.00 5.21
N PHE A 242 10.24 13.47 6.37
CA PHE A 242 9.96 14.28 7.57
C PHE A 242 10.77 13.87 8.81
N GLY A 243 11.70 12.92 8.69
CA GLY A 243 12.45 12.42 9.84
C GLY A 243 11.58 11.54 10.74
N GLU A 244 11.86 11.54 12.03
CA GLU A 244 11.19 10.71 13.03
C GLU A 244 9.84 11.32 13.43
N ALA A 245 8.86 10.46 13.77
CA ALA A 245 7.62 10.92 14.39
C ALA A 245 7.82 11.03 15.91
N GLN A 246 7.33 12.12 16.50
CA GLN A 246 7.46 12.38 17.93
C GLN A 246 6.14 12.18 18.64
N LEU A 247 6.18 11.49 19.78
CA LEU A 247 5.06 11.25 20.68
C LEU A 247 5.46 11.67 22.09
N PHE A 248 4.76 12.65 22.62
CA PHE A 248 4.94 13.08 24.00
C PHE A 248 3.96 12.32 24.89
N LEU A 249 4.44 11.73 25.98
CA LEU A 249 3.61 11.06 26.97
C LEU A 249 3.88 11.65 28.35
N THR A 250 2.83 11.85 29.14
CA THR A 250 2.92 12.16 30.57
C THR A 250 3.38 10.93 31.36
N ASP A 251 3.76 11.09 32.64
CA ASP A 251 4.07 9.96 33.54
C ASP A 251 2.95 8.90 33.53
N VAL A 252 1.69 9.33 33.64
CA VAL A 252 0.52 8.44 33.67
C VAL A 252 0.34 7.67 32.35
N GLU A 253 0.63 8.30 31.21
CA GLU A 253 0.49 7.66 29.90
C GLU A 253 1.69 6.78 29.55
N PHE A 254 2.84 7.01 30.18
CA PHE A 254 4.06 6.25 29.96
C PHE A 254 4.08 4.94 30.76
N GLY A 255 3.46 4.94 31.95
CA GLY A 255 3.40 3.79 32.86
C GLY A 255 4.42 3.89 33.97
#